data_AF-A0A7X1ID00-F1
#
_entry.id   AF-A0A7X1ID00-F1
#
_cell.length_a   1.000
_cell.length_b   1.000
_cell.length_c   1.000
_cell.angle_alpha   90.00
_cell.angle_beta   90.00
_cell.angle_gamma   90.00
#
_symmetry.space_group_name_H-M   'P 1'
#
loop_
_entity.id
_entity.type
_entity.pdbx_description
1 polymer ?
#
loop_
_entity_poly.entity_id
_entity_poly.type
_entity_poly.pdbx_seq_one_letter_code
_entity_poly.pdbx_strand_id
1 'polypeptide(L)'
;MRKTVLVPVEKVLCDAHIAKDGTEVEASSTLALGRYSWDLCLEHDVVFGRYLCDALGTPAEGEATESEPLSAPVPEFDPAPVVEPSPVVAECEAQDASEEANEPEPVRSVMIAGEVPGYDWDTAREAVRNLGYEVVGRADDSTVLLILGERGEHAGHKLRDAAERGLPVMDVQAPGRFKDAVRAGELVGGDPIPEPVKTGRSGMSERERNRLVRSWARENGYKVPDKGRIPMHVRHAYELSRKTMPEGKAVAA
;
A
#
# COMPACT_ATOMS: atom_id res chain seq x y z
N MET A 1 51.77 -36.28 11.04
CA MET A 1 50.35 -36.53 11.39
C MET A 1 49.51 -35.44 10.73
N ARG A 2 48.65 -35.79 9.75
CA ARG A 2 47.80 -34.80 9.08
C ARG A 2 46.56 -34.55 9.96
N LYS A 3 46.36 -33.30 10.38
CA LYS A 3 45.19 -32.87 11.14
C LYS A 3 44.07 -32.58 10.14
N THR A 4 43.05 -33.41 10.12
CA THR A 4 41.82 -33.12 9.37
C THR A 4 41.04 -32.07 10.16
N VAL A 5 40.91 -30.87 9.62
CA VAL A 5 40.06 -29.82 10.19
C VAL A 5 38.65 -30.04 9.64
N LEU A 6 37.70 -30.33 10.52
CA LEU A 6 36.28 -30.35 10.17
C LEU A 6 35.78 -28.90 10.30
N VAL A 7 35.50 -28.27 9.17
CA VAL A 7 34.83 -26.96 9.12
C VAL A 7 33.32 -27.24 9.05
N PRO A 8 32.51 -26.78 10.02
CA PRO A 8 31.07 -26.86 9.90
C PRO A 8 30.62 -25.97 8.74
N VAL A 9 29.99 -26.57 7.73
CA VAL A 9 29.33 -25.82 6.66
C VAL A 9 27.94 -25.47 7.17
N GLU A 10 27.71 -24.21 7.50
CA GLU A 10 26.38 -23.70 7.76
C GLU A 10 25.61 -23.71 6.44
N LYS A 11 24.52 -24.48 6.40
CA LYS A 11 23.67 -24.54 5.21
C LYS A 11 22.85 -23.27 5.13
N VAL A 12 23.07 -22.50 4.08
CA VAL A 12 22.24 -21.33 3.76
C VAL A 12 20.99 -21.83 3.05
N LEU A 13 19.81 -21.37 3.47
CA LEU A 13 18.52 -21.82 2.94
C LEU A 13 17.93 -20.78 1.99
N CYS A 14 17.13 -21.24 1.05
CA CYS A 14 16.48 -20.44 0.03
C CYS A 14 15.29 -19.67 0.63
N ASP A 15 15.42 -18.35 0.74
CA ASP A 15 14.42 -17.44 1.30
C ASP A 15 13.09 -17.52 0.57
N ALA A 16 13.11 -17.76 -0.74
CA ALA A 16 11.90 -17.81 -1.55
C ALA A 16 11.02 -19.04 -1.26
N HIS A 17 11.63 -20.20 -1.00
CA HIS A 17 10.90 -21.40 -0.58
C HIS A 17 10.39 -21.27 0.86
N ILE A 18 11.20 -20.67 1.74
CA ILE A 18 10.77 -20.36 3.11
C ILE A 18 9.55 -19.44 3.10
N ALA A 19 9.55 -18.39 2.28
CA ALA A 19 8.46 -17.44 2.19
C ALA A 19 7.19 -17.99 1.51
N LYS A 20 7.33 -18.85 0.50
CA LYS A 20 6.21 -19.35 -0.31
C LYS A 20 5.47 -20.50 0.37
N ASP A 21 6.21 -21.50 0.82
CA ASP A 21 5.66 -22.79 1.29
C ASP A 21 6.35 -23.32 2.55
N GLY A 22 7.36 -22.61 3.07
CA GLY A 22 8.10 -23.00 4.27
C GLY A 22 9.07 -24.15 4.03
N THR A 23 9.36 -24.48 2.76
CA THR A 23 10.26 -25.59 2.43
C THR A 23 11.72 -25.17 2.55
N GLU A 24 12.55 -26.06 3.10
CA GLU A 24 13.98 -25.83 3.29
C GLU A 24 14.75 -26.37 2.09
N VAL A 25 15.09 -25.48 1.16
CA VAL A 25 15.92 -25.78 0.00
C VAL A 25 17.26 -25.08 0.15
N GLU A 26 18.37 -25.73 -0.20
CA GLU A 26 19.71 -25.12 -0.10
C GLU A 26 19.86 -23.96 -1.10
N ALA A 27 20.34 -22.82 -0.61
CA ALA A 27 20.66 -21.67 -1.44
C ALA A 27 21.98 -21.92 -2.19
N SER A 28 22.00 -21.53 -3.46
CA SER A 28 23.18 -21.63 -4.33
C SER A 28 23.81 -20.27 -4.63
N SER A 29 23.05 -19.19 -4.48
CA SER A 29 23.48 -17.82 -4.79
C SER A 29 22.81 -16.81 -3.87
N THR A 30 23.46 -15.66 -3.69
CA THR A 30 22.93 -14.54 -2.92
C THR A 30 22.65 -13.39 -3.89
N LEU A 31 21.39 -12.98 -3.98
CA LEU A 31 20.96 -11.84 -4.78
C LEU A 31 20.93 -10.60 -3.89
N ALA A 32 21.64 -9.54 -4.28
CA ALA A 32 21.67 -8.27 -3.55
C ALA A 32 21.08 -7.12 -4.38
N LEU A 33 20.19 -6.33 -3.77
CA LEU A 33 19.64 -5.12 -4.35
C LEU A 33 19.70 -3.97 -3.32
N GLY A 34 20.68 -3.08 -3.51
CA GLY A 34 20.96 -2.00 -2.57
C GLY A 34 21.34 -2.54 -1.19
N ARG A 35 20.50 -2.31 -0.19
CA ARG A 35 20.72 -2.77 1.20
C ARG A 35 20.11 -4.14 1.52
N TYR A 36 19.38 -4.73 0.58
CA TYR A 36 18.67 -5.98 0.78
C TYR A 36 19.42 -7.12 0.11
N SER A 37 19.46 -8.28 0.77
CA SER A 37 20.06 -9.51 0.26
C SER A 37 19.12 -10.68 0.49
N TRP A 38 19.05 -11.59 -0.47
CA TRP A 38 18.29 -12.83 -0.38
C TRP A 38 19.13 -14.00 -0.83
N ASP A 39 19.08 -15.08 -0.08
CA ASP A 39 19.74 -16.34 -0.44
C ASP A 39 18.76 -17.20 -1.22
N LEU A 40 19.13 -17.57 -2.45
CA LEU A 40 18.24 -18.19 -3.42
C LEU A 40 18.84 -19.49 -3.96
N CYS A 41 17.96 -20.44 -4.25
CA CYS A 41 18.32 -21.59 -5.09
C CYS A 41 18.34 -21.17 -6.57
N LEU A 42 19.00 -21.97 -7.41
CA LEU A 42 19.20 -21.67 -8.83
C LEU A 42 17.89 -21.34 -9.58
N GLU A 43 16.80 -22.03 -9.28
CA GLU A 43 15.51 -21.77 -9.91
C GLU A 43 14.99 -20.36 -9.59
N HIS A 44 15.00 -20.00 -8.31
CA HIS A 44 14.54 -18.69 -7.88
C HIS A 44 15.48 -17.58 -8.33
N ASP A 45 16.79 -17.79 -8.28
CA ASP A 45 17.78 -16.83 -8.75
C ASP A 45 17.56 -16.47 -10.23
N VAL A 46 17.36 -17.46 -11.10
CA VAL A 46 17.07 -17.24 -12.53
C VAL A 46 15.74 -16.51 -12.73
N VAL A 47 14.70 -16.89 -11.98
CA VAL A 47 13.37 -16.27 -12.09
C VAL A 47 13.39 -14.81 -11.62
N PHE A 48 13.98 -14.54 -10.44
CA PHE A 48 14.12 -13.18 -9.93
C PHE A 48 15.05 -12.33 -10.80
N GLY A 49 16.17 -12.88 -11.26
CA GLY A 49 17.08 -12.22 -12.18
C GLY A 49 16.39 -11.79 -13.47
N ARG A 50 15.51 -12.64 -14.03
CA ARG A 50 14.70 -12.25 -15.19
C ARG A 50 13.76 -11.09 -14.88
N TYR A 51 13.03 -11.13 -13.76
CA TYR A 51 12.15 -10.04 -13.39
C TYR A 51 12.89 -8.72 -13.15
N LEU A 52 14.08 -8.78 -12.57
CA LEU A 52 14.94 -7.62 -12.38
C LEU A 52 15.42 -7.06 -13.72
N CYS A 53 15.87 -7.90 -14.64
CA CYS A 53 16.23 -7.48 -15.99
C CYS A 53 15.03 -6.87 -16.75
N ASP A 54 13.83 -7.45 -16.59
CA ASP A 54 12.60 -6.93 -17.22
C ASP A 54 12.17 -5.57 -16.61
N ALA A 55 12.47 -5.32 -15.34
CA ALA A 55 12.07 -4.11 -14.63
C ALA A 55 13.11 -2.97 -14.73
N LEU A 56 14.39 -3.30 -14.60
CA LEU A 56 15.51 -2.36 -14.50
C LEU A 56 16.34 -2.29 -15.79
N GLY A 57 16.11 -3.20 -16.74
CA GLY A 57 16.94 -3.41 -17.91
C GLY A 57 18.06 -4.43 -17.63
N THR A 58 18.65 -4.96 -18.71
CA THR A 58 19.86 -5.77 -18.61
C THR A 58 21.02 -4.92 -18.10
N PRO A 59 21.77 -5.39 -17.09
CA PRO A 59 22.97 -4.67 -16.66
C PRO A 59 23.90 -4.49 -17.85
N ALA A 60 24.40 -3.27 -18.06
CA ALA A 60 25.49 -3.06 -19.00
C ALA A 60 26.68 -3.92 -18.51
N GLU A 61 27.34 -4.63 -19.41
CA GLU A 61 28.60 -5.35 -19.12
C GLU A 61 29.66 -4.32 -18.69
N GLY A 62 29.63 -3.96 -17.40
CA GLY A 62 30.58 -3.10 -16.72
C GLY A 62 31.15 -3.90 -15.57
N GLU A 63 32.46 -4.09 -15.61
CA GLU A 63 33.32 -4.78 -14.64
C GLU A 63 32.66 -5.02 -13.29
N ALA A 64 32.48 -6.30 -12.95
CA ALA A 64 32.33 -6.70 -11.57
C ALA A 64 33.54 -6.17 -10.80
N THR A 65 33.36 -5.08 -10.05
CA THR A 65 34.26 -4.75 -8.95
C THR A 65 34.09 -5.84 -7.91
N GLU A 66 34.90 -6.89 -8.08
CA GLU A 66 35.31 -7.81 -7.04
C GLU A 66 35.84 -6.94 -5.89
N SER A 67 35.07 -6.84 -4.81
CA SER A 67 35.56 -6.30 -3.56
C SER A 67 36.63 -7.26 -3.03
N GLU A 68 37.89 -7.00 -3.40
CA GLU A 68 39.05 -7.67 -2.85
C GLU A 68 39.06 -7.56 -1.32
N PRO A 69 39.29 -8.65 -0.57
CA PRO A 69 39.52 -8.57 0.87
C PRO A 69 40.88 -7.91 1.11
N LEU A 70 40.86 -6.68 1.63
CA LEU A 70 42.05 -5.96 2.12
C LEU A 70 42.75 -6.75 3.24
N SER A 71 43.65 -7.65 2.86
CA SER A 71 44.74 -8.13 3.71
C SER A 71 45.87 -7.09 3.67
N ALA A 72 45.83 -6.14 4.59
CA ALA A 72 46.99 -5.27 4.84
C ALA A 72 47.89 -5.92 5.91
N PRO A 73 49.22 -5.98 5.69
CA PRO A 73 50.16 -6.51 6.68
C PRO A 73 50.37 -5.50 7.81
N VAL A 74 50.44 -6.02 9.03
CA VAL A 74 50.82 -5.29 10.25
C VAL A 74 52.31 -4.92 10.16
N PRO A 75 52.70 -3.63 10.23
CA PRO A 75 54.08 -3.29 10.52
C PRO A 75 54.29 -3.25 12.04
N GLU A 76 55.32 -3.97 12.46
CA GLU A 76 55.87 -4.05 13.82
C GLU A 76 56.16 -2.65 14.40
N PHE A 77 55.71 -2.43 15.64
CA PHE A 77 56.10 -1.29 16.47
C PHE A 77 56.82 -1.81 17.71
N ASP A 78 58.13 -1.61 17.78
CA ASP A 78 58.95 -1.73 18.99
C ASP A 78 59.04 -0.35 19.71
N PRO A 79 59.34 -0.30 21.03
CA PRO A 79 58.54 0.49 21.97
C PRO A 79 59.29 1.60 22.75
N ALA A 80 58.47 2.51 23.34
CA ALA A 80 58.71 3.33 24.55
C ALA A 80 59.66 4.55 24.45
N PRO A 81 59.54 5.61 25.32
CA PRO A 81 58.91 5.58 26.64
C PRO A 81 57.95 6.74 27.03
N VAL A 82 56.92 6.32 27.77
CA VAL A 82 56.32 6.90 28.98
C VAL A 82 56.64 8.35 29.34
N VAL A 83 55.62 9.21 29.29
CA VAL A 83 55.44 10.35 30.20
C VAL A 83 53.96 10.41 30.59
N GLU A 84 53.65 10.02 31.83
CA GLU A 84 52.46 10.47 32.58
C GLU A 84 52.92 11.62 33.53
N PRO A 85 52.06 12.37 34.26
CA PRO A 85 50.59 12.41 34.32
C PRO A 85 49.96 13.84 34.33
N SER A 86 48.67 13.99 34.02
CA SER A 86 47.69 14.71 34.88
C SER A 86 46.32 14.88 34.24
N PRO A 87 45.22 14.76 35.02
CA PRO A 87 43.86 14.93 34.55
C PRO A 87 43.42 16.39 34.71
N VAL A 88 42.98 17.02 33.62
CA VAL A 88 42.17 18.23 33.68
C VAL A 88 40.79 17.91 33.15
N VAL A 89 39.87 17.80 34.10
CA VAL A 89 38.45 18.06 33.94
C VAL A 89 38.25 19.34 33.10
N ALA A 90 37.56 19.20 31.98
CA ALA A 90 36.92 20.31 31.28
C ALA A 90 35.47 19.89 31.06
N GLU A 91 34.63 20.37 31.98
CA GLU A 91 33.19 20.37 31.91
C GLU A 91 32.72 21.16 30.67
N CYS A 92 31.61 20.70 30.07
CA CYS A 92 30.65 21.46 29.27
C CYS A 92 31.21 22.16 28.01
N GLU A 93 30.67 21.91 26.82
CA GLU A 93 29.36 22.38 26.43
C GLU A 93 28.59 21.30 25.67
N ALA A 94 27.46 20.89 26.26
CA ALA A 94 26.34 20.39 25.48
C ALA A 94 25.98 21.49 24.48
N GLN A 95 26.26 21.26 23.21
CA GLN A 95 25.60 22.01 22.16
C GLN A 95 24.11 21.66 22.30
N ASP A 96 23.37 22.65 22.82
CA ASP A 96 21.93 22.81 22.67
C ASP A 96 21.60 22.67 21.18
N ALA A 97 21.48 21.43 20.71
CA ALA A 97 20.72 21.10 19.54
C ALA A 97 19.27 21.29 19.98
N SER A 98 18.80 22.52 19.81
CA SER A 98 17.40 22.90 19.91
C SER A 98 16.54 21.75 19.39
N GLU A 99 15.69 21.21 20.27
CA GLU A 99 14.52 20.42 19.92
C GLU A 99 13.56 21.31 19.11
N GLU A 100 13.98 21.72 17.91
CA GLU A 100 13.03 22.06 16.87
C GLU A 100 12.40 20.73 16.48
N ALA A 101 11.18 20.52 16.98
CA ALA A 101 10.30 19.47 16.53
C ALA A 101 10.41 19.41 15.00
N ASN A 102 11.02 18.34 14.49
CA ASN A 102 10.97 18.00 13.09
C ASN A 102 9.51 17.63 12.81
N GLU A 103 8.66 18.64 12.62
CA GLU A 103 7.29 18.44 12.18
C GLU A 103 7.40 17.64 10.89
N PRO A 104 6.91 16.38 10.86
CA PRO A 104 7.05 15.56 9.68
C PRO A 104 6.40 16.32 8.52
N GLU A 105 7.17 16.55 7.45
CA GLU A 105 6.63 17.19 6.25
C GLU A 105 5.30 16.51 5.89
N PRO A 106 4.24 17.27 5.55
CA PRO A 106 2.93 16.70 5.31
C PRO A 106 3.02 15.72 4.15
N VAL A 107 2.86 14.43 4.47
CA VAL A 107 2.89 13.35 3.47
C VAL A 107 1.82 13.66 2.43
N ARG A 108 2.23 13.69 1.17
CA ARG A 108 1.31 13.94 0.06
C ARG A 108 0.28 12.83 0.03
N SER A 109 -1.00 13.18 0.02
CA SER A 109 -2.07 12.20 0.02
C SER A 109 -2.70 12.04 -1.36
N VAL A 110 -3.24 10.85 -1.63
CA VAL A 110 -3.85 10.46 -2.90
C VAL A 110 -5.17 9.76 -2.60
N MET A 111 -6.19 10.07 -3.39
CA MET A 111 -7.47 9.39 -3.33
C MET A 111 -7.60 8.37 -4.44
N ILE A 112 -8.14 7.19 -4.12
CA ILE A 112 -8.47 6.17 -5.12
C ILE A 112 -9.99 6.01 -5.18
N ALA A 113 -10.57 6.11 -6.37
CA ALA A 113 -12.00 5.93 -6.64
C ALA A 113 -12.21 4.84 -7.70
N GLY A 114 -12.93 3.78 -7.36
CA GLY A 114 -13.16 2.65 -8.27
C GLY A 114 -12.06 1.60 -8.20
N GLU A 115 -12.21 0.51 -8.95
CA GLU A 115 -11.25 -0.60 -8.99
C GLU A 115 -10.15 -0.29 -10.03
N VAL A 116 -8.90 -0.60 -9.71
CA VAL A 116 -7.77 -0.34 -10.63
C VAL A 116 -7.57 -1.57 -11.51
N PRO A 117 -7.64 -1.47 -12.84
CA PRO A 117 -7.48 -2.63 -13.73
C PRO A 117 -6.15 -3.35 -13.49
N GLY A 118 -6.22 -4.66 -13.23
CA GLY A 118 -5.06 -5.51 -12.99
C GLY A 118 -4.47 -5.42 -11.58
N TYR A 119 -5.10 -4.69 -10.67
CA TYR A 119 -4.71 -4.60 -9.26
C TYR A 119 -5.91 -4.87 -8.37
N ASP A 120 -5.73 -5.66 -7.31
CA ASP A 120 -6.68 -5.66 -6.22
C ASP A 120 -6.57 -4.36 -5.40
N TRP A 121 -7.58 -4.13 -4.56
CA TRP A 121 -7.74 -2.89 -3.82
C TRP A 121 -6.62 -2.63 -2.81
N ASP A 122 -6.02 -3.67 -2.24
CA ASP A 122 -4.98 -3.54 -1.23
C ASP A 122 -3.61 -3.36 -1.89
N THR A 123 -3.32 -4.11 -2.95
CA THR A 123 -2.10 -3.96 -3.76
C THR A 123 -2.03 -2.59 -4.42
N ALA A 124 -3.14 -2.05 -4.93
CA ALA A 124 -3.16 -0.70 -5.48
C ALA A 124 -2.81 0.36 -4.41
N ARG A 125 -3.30 0.19 -3.16
CA ARG A 125 -2.94 1.10 -2.07
C ARG A 125 -1.49 0.97 -1.66
N GLU A 126 -1.00 -0.26 -1.55
CA GLU A 126 0.38 -0.53 -1.18
C GLU A 126 1.34 0.04 -2.22
N ALA A 127 1.03 -0.10 -3.51
CA ALA A 127 1.80 0.53 -4.59
C ALA A 127 1.88 2.05 -4.43
N VAL A 128 0.77 2.72 -4.12
CA VAL A 128 0.75 4.18 -3.88
C VAL A 128 1.55 4.55 -2.62
N ARG A 129 1.48 3.75 -1.55
CA ARG A 129 2.29 3.96 -0.33
C ARG A 129 3.78 3.77 -0.57
N ASN A 130 4.16 2.81 -1.40
CA ASN A 130 5.55 2.56 -1.76
C ASN A 130 6.15 3.71 -2.58
N LEU A 131 5.31 4.51 -3.25
CA LEU A 131 5.70 5.76 -3.90
C LEU A 131 5.82 6.95 -2.92
N GLY A 132 5.54 6.75 -1.64
CA GLY A 132 5.60 7.79 -0.60
C GLY A 132 4.32 8.62 -0.45
N TYR A 133 3.20 8.16 -1.02
CA TYR A 133 1.91 8.84 -0.86
C TYR A 133 1.02 8.17 0.20
N GLU A 134 0.24 8.95 0.93
CA GLU A 134 -0.78 8.43 1.83
C GLU A 134 -2.12 8.23 1.09
N VAL A 135 -2.78 7.08 1.27
CA VAL A 135 -4.09 6.85 0.63
C VAL A 135 -5.23 7.27 1.54
N VAL A 136 -5.93 8.34 1.16
CA VAL A 136 -7.04 8.90 1.94
C VAL A 136 -8.42 8.62 1.33
N GLY A 137 -9.43 8.57 2.21
CA GLY A 137 -10.82 8.38 1.80
C GLY A 137 -11.51 9.68 1.40
N ARG A 138 -11.02 10.81 1.91
CA ARG A 138 -11.60 12.15 1.76
C ARG A 138 -10.47 13.13 1.47
N ALA A 139 -10.73 14.13 0.64
CA ALA A 139 -9.71 15.10 0.29
C ALA A 139 -9.39 16.01 1.48
N ASP A 140 -8.11 16.09 1.81
CA ASP A 140 -7.50 17.02 2.75
C ASP A 140 -6.59 18.00 2.00
N ASP A 141 -5.93 18.88 2.76
CA ASP A 141 -5.08 19.93 2.19
C ASP A 141 -3.74 19.39 1.65
N SER A 142 -3.36 18.15 2.02
CA SER A 142 -2.22 17.44 1.47
C SER A 142 -2.59 16.55 0.26
N THR A 143 -3.87 16.50 -0.14
CA THR A 143 -4.30 15.67 -1.27
C THR A 143 -3.85 16.29 -2.58
N VAL A 144 -3.05 15.55 -3.34
CA VAL A 144 -2.43 16.03 -4.60
C VAL A 144 -3.13 15.45 -5.83
N LEU A 145 -3.74 14.26 -5.73
CA LEU A 145 -4.25 13.55 -6.90
C LEU A 145 -5.48 12.67 -6.57
N LEU A 146 -6.42 12.58 -7.51
CA LEU A 146 -7.44 11.55 -7.54
C LEU A 146 -7.14 10.52 -8.65
N ILE A 147 -7.01 9.26 -8.27
CA ILE A 147 -6.93 8.12 -9.18
C ILE A 147 -8.35 7.60 -9.44
N LEU A 148 -8.75 7.61 -10.70
CA LEU A 148 -10.05 7.15 -11.15
C LEU A 148 -9.92 5.81 -11.87
N GLY A 149 -10.41 4.75 -11.23
CA GLY A 149 -10.49 3.42 -11.79
C GLY A 149 -11.86 3.11 -12.41
N GLU A 150 -12.06 1.82 -12.69
CA GLU A 150 -13.35 1.30 -13.13
C GLU A 150 -14.41 1.58 -12.07
N ARG A 151 -15.59 2.04 -12.52
CA ARG A 151 -16.72 2.35 -11.64
C ARG A 151 -16.44 3.51 -10.67
N GLY A 152 -15.38 4.28 -10.90
CA GLY A 152 -15.01 5.45 -10.11
C GLY A 152 -16.07 6.56 -10.12
N GLU A 153 -16.87 6.65 -11.19
CA GLU A 153 -18.00 7.57 -11.34
C GLU A 153 -19.08 7.41 -10.26
N HIS A 154 -19.16 6.23 -9.63
CA HIS A 154 -20.06 5.98 -8.52
C HIS A 154 -19.57 6.58 -7.19
N ALA A 155 -18.29 6.92 -7.08
CA ALA A 155 -17.70 7.54 -5.89
C ALA A 155 -17.97 9.06 -5.86
N GLY A 156 -19.25 9.44 -5.93
CA GLY A 156 -19.65 10.83 -6.14
C GLY A 156 -19.19 11.83 -5.07
N HIS A 157 -18.92 11.37 -3.84
CA HIS A 157 -18.32 12.23 -2.80
C HIS A 157 -16.85 12.54 -3.11
N LYS A 158 -16.08 11.56 -3.61
CA LYS A 158 -14.67 11.75 -3.98
C LYS A 158 -14.50 12.66 -5.19
N LEU A 159 -15.36 12.47 -6.19
CA LEU A 159 -15.37 13.32 -7.38
C LEU A 159 -15.76 14.76 -7.06
N ARG A 160 -16.73 14.95 -6.15
CA ARG A 160 -17.11 16.29 -5.69
C ARG A 160 -15.99 16.94 -4.90
N ASP A 161 -15.40 16.23 -3.94
CA ASP A 161 -14.28 16.74 -3.14
C ASP A 161 -13.09 17.12 -4.05
N ALA A 162 -12.79 16.31 -5.06
CA ALA A 162 -11.75 16.61 -6.05
C ALA A 162 -12.08 17.83 -6.91
N ALA A 163 -13.32 17.96 -7.38
CA ALA A 163 -13.75 19.10 -8.18
C ALA A 163 -13.77 20.42 -7.37
N GLU A 164 -14.21 20.38 -6.11
CA GLU A 164 -14.23 21.56 -5.23
C GLU A 164 -12.82 22.08 -4.91
N ARG A 165 -11.85 21.17 -4.81
CA ARG A 165 -10.44 21.49 -4.55
C ARG A 165 -9.58 21.66 -5.81
N GLY A 166 -10.15 21.43 -7.00
CA GLY A 166 -9.41 21.51 -8.26
C GLY A 166 -8.30 20.46 -8.39
N LEU A 167 -8.48 19.28 -7.81
CA LEU A 167 -7.48 18.22 -7.84
C LEU A 167 -7.33 17.65 -9.26
N PRO A 168 -6.09 17.41 -9.73
CA PRO A 168 -5.88 16.69 -10.97
C PRO A 168 -6.39 15.25 -10.84
N VAL A 169 -6.93 14.72 -11.92
CA VAL A 169 -7.43 13.34 -12.00
C VAL A 169 -6.52 12.54 -12.92
N MET A 170 -6.19 11.32 -12.50
CA MET A 170 -5.54 10.31 -13.32
C MET A 170 -6.53 9.20 -13.60
N ASP A 171 -6.98 9.09 -14.84
CA ASP A 171 -7.87 8.03 -15.31
C ASP A 171 -7.07 6.77 -15.64
N VAL A 172 -7.21 5.74 -14.80
CA VAL A 172 -6.52 4.46 -14.93
C VAL A 172 -7.38 3.36 -15.56
N GLN A 173 -8.52 3.71 -16.18
CA GLN A 173 -9.32 2.76 -16.95
C GLN A 173 -8.56 2.23 -18.17
N ALA A 174 -7.62 3.00 -18.71
CA ALA A 174 -6.71 2.52 -19.73
C ALA A 174 -5.81 1.40 -19.16
N PRO A 175 -5.83 0.19 -19.75
CA PRO A 175 -5.10 -0.94 -19.21
C PRO A 175 -3.59 -0.63 -19.18
N GLY A 176 -2.96 -0.87 -18.02
CA GLY A 176 -1.52 -0.66 -17.84
C GLY A 176 -1.12 0.74 -17.37
N ARG A 177 -1.97 1.77 -17.50
CA ARG A 177 -1.59 3.14 -17.14
C ARG A 177 -1.14 3.29 -15.68
N PHE A 178 -1.87 2.68 -14.75
CA PHE A 178 -1.48 2.69 -13.33
C PHE A 178 -0.15 1.96 -13.11
N LYS A 179 0.05 0.82 -13.77
CA LYS A 179 1.29 0.04 -13.68
C LYS A 179 2.49 0.84 -14.21
N ASP A 180 2.31 1.54 -15.32
CA ASP A 180 3.36 2.35 -15.93
C ASP A 180 3.69 3.57 -15.07
N ALA A 181 2.68 4.22 -14.48
CA ALA A 181 2.88 5.31 -13.53
C ALA A 181 3.63 4.85 -12.26
N VAL A 182 3.25 3.70 -11.69
CA VAL A 182 3.94 3.11 -10.54
C VAL A 182 5.39 2.74 -10.90
N ARG A 183 5.64 2.20 -12.10
CA ARG A 183 7.00 1.90 -12.57
C ARG A 183 7.84 3.15 -12.83
N ALA A 184 7.22 4.21 -13.33
CA ALA A 184 7.87 5.50 -13.54
C ALA A 184 8.17 6.24 -12.22
N GLY A 185 7.52 5.83 -11.11
CA GLY A 185 7.70 6.45 -9.80
C GLY A 185 6.89 7.73 -9.60
N GLU A 186 6.04 8.10 -10.55
CA GLU A 186 5.29 9.37 -10.54
C GLU A 186 3.84 9.17 -11.00
N LEU A 187 2.91 9.72 -10.23
CA LEU A 187 1.48 9.69 -10.54
C LEU A 187 1.06 11.02 -11.16
N VAL A 188 1.00 11.05 -12.50
CA VAL A 188 0.66 12.26 -13.26
C VAL A 188 -0.83 12.30 -13.58
N GLY A 189 -1.52 13.31 -13.05
CA GLY A 189 -2.88 13.64 -13.42
C GLY A 189 -2.95 14.64 -14.58
N GLY A 190 -4.15 14.85 -15.10
CA GLY A 190 -4.41 15.73 -16.24
C GLY A 190 -5.65 15.34 -17.04
N ASP A 191 -6.30 14.23 -16.67
CA ASP A 191 -7.53 13.80 -17.29
C ASP A 191 -8.72 14.64 -16.77
N PRO A 192 -9.76 14.85 -17.59
CA PRO A 192 -10.94 15.59 -17.17
C PRO A 192 -11.68 14.85 -16.05
N ILE A 193 -12.12 15.59 -15.03
CA ILE A 193 -12.95 15.04 -13.96
C ILE A 193 -14.30 14.64 -14.56
N PRO A 194 -14.71 13.36 -14.49
CA PRO A 194 -16.02 12.95 -15.00
C PRO A 194 -17.12 13.50 -14.12
N GLU A 195 -18.28 13.80 -14.72
CA GLU A 195 -19.47 14.11 -13.94
C GLU A 195 -19.85 12.89 -13.08
N PRO A 196 -20.03 13.06 -11.76
CA PRO A 196 -20.42 11.95 -10.90
C PRO A 196 -21.77 11.44 -11.36
N VAL A 197 -21.82 10.17 -11.80
CA VAL A 197 -23.08 9.51 -12.09
C VAL A 197 -23.90 9.64 -10.82
N LYS A 198 -25.08 10.26 -10.94
CA LYS A 198 -26.07 10.32 -9.88
C LYS A 198 -26.50 8.88 -9.59
N THR A 199 -25.70 8.18 -8.80
CA THR A 199 -26.16 7.07 -7.99
C THR A 199 -27.24 7.71 -7.15
N GLY A 200 -28.50 7.48 -7.54
CA GLY A 200 -29.63 7.93 -6.74
C GLY A 200 -29.30 7.55 -5.33
N ARG A 201 -29.21 8.55 -4.44
CA ARG A 201 -28.90 8.36 -3.01
C ARG A 201 -29.58 7.07 -2.59
N SER A 202 -28.81 5.99 -2.44
CA SER A 202 -29.22 4.93 -1.54
C SER A 202 -29.07 5.62 -0.19
N GLY A 203 -30.09 6.24 0.39
CA GLY A 203 -31.52 5.97 0.26
C GLY A 203 -31.94 5.80 1.69
N MET A 204 -31.96 6.92 2.43
CA MET A 204 -31.97 6.96 3.88
C MET A 204 -30.78 6.20 4.53
N SER A 205 -30.34 6.63 5.71
CA SER A 205 -29.34 5.84 6.44
C SER A 205 -29.90 4.43 6.71
N GLU A 206 -29.06 3.40 6.78
CA GLU A 206 -29.56 2.04 7.09
C GLU A 206 -30.36 2.00 8.40
N ARG A 207 -30.02 2.86 9.36
CA ARG A 207 -30.77 3.06 10.60
C ARG A 207 -32.18 3.55 10.34
N GLU A 208 -32.32 4.54 9.46
CA GLU A 208 -33.60 5.14 9.09
C GLU A 208 -34.42 4.19 8.22
N ARG A 209 -33.80 3.47 7.26
CA ARG A 209 -34.44 2.39 6.51
C ARG A 209 -35.00 1.33 7.45
N ASN A 210 -34.22 0.92 8.45
CA ASN A 210 -34.67 -0.02 9.46
C ASN A 210 -35.78 0.56 10.36
N ARG A 211 -35.87 1.88 10.55
CA ARG A 211 -37.02 2.50 11.26
C ARG A 211 -38.29 2.38 10.43
N LEU A 212 -38.24 2.70 9.13
CA LEU A 212 -39.39 2.58 8.23
C LEU A 212 -39.85 1.13 8.06
N VAL A 213 -38.93 0.19 7.90
CA VAL A 213 -39.29 -1.23 7.82
C VAL A 213 -39.99 -1.68 9.10
N ARG A 214 -39.56 -1.19 10.27
CA ARG A 214 -40.22 -1.52 11.55
C ARG A 214 -41.60 -0.87 11.69
N SER A 215 -41.76 0.40 11.30
CA SER A 215 -43.09 1.04 11.35
C SER A 215 -44.07 0.33 10.44
N TRP A 216 -43.66 0.07 9.18
CA TRP A 216 -44.44 -0.69 8.22
C TRP A 216 -44.77 -2.10 8.73
N ALA A 217 -43.79 -2.80 9.31
CA ALA A 217 -43.99 -4.14 9.86
C ALA A 217 -45.05 -4.14 10.96
N ARG A 218 -45.01 -3.17 11.90
CA ARG A 218 -46.03 -3.05 12.96
C ARG A 218 -47.41 -2.72 12.40
N GLU A 219 -47.48 -1.82 11.42
CA GLU A 219 -48.73 -1.47 10.72
C GLU A 219 -49.36 -2.67 9.99
N ASN A 220 -48.52 -3.58 9.47
CA ASN A 220 -48.95 -4.79 8.78
C ASN A 220 -49.05 -6.02 9.71
N GLY A 221 -48.95 -5.83 11.03
CA GLY A 221 -49.14 -6.89 12.04
C GLY A 221 -47.96 -7.86 12.24
N TYR A 222 -46.78 -7.57 11.69
CA TYR A 222 -45.57 -8.36 11.92
C TYR A 222 -44.95 -8.07 13.30
N LYS A 223 -44.55 -9.13 14.00
CA LYS A 223 -43.82 -9.02 15.28
C LYS A 223 -42.33 -8.78 15.03
N VAL A 224 -41.90 -7.53 15.16
CA VAL A 224 -40.50 -7.10 15.02
C VAL A 224 -39.90 -6.58 16.33
N PRO A 225 -38.62 -6.89 16.64
CA PRO A 225 -37.93 -6.30 17.78
C PRO A 225 -37.72 -4.78 17.63
N ASP A 226 -37.82 -4.04 18.74
CA ASP A 226 -37.62 -2.57 18.74
C ASP A 226 -36.16 -2.17 18.48
N LYS A 227 -35.21 -3.06 18.78
CA LYS A 227 -33.77 -2.87 18.56
C LYS A 227 -33.17 -4.11 17.90
N GLY A 228 -32.09 -3.91 17.13
CA GLY A 228 -31.36 -4.99 16.48
C GLY A 228 -31.81 -5.32 15.05
N ARG A 229 -31.35 -6.47 14.55
CA ARG A 229 -31.52 -6.92 13.17
C ARG A 229 -32.98 -7.25 12.89
N ILE A 230 -33.50 -6.75 11.76
CA ILE A 230 -34.85 -7.07 11.30
C ILE A 230 -34.86 -8.48 10.68
N PRO A 231 -35.82 -9.35 11.03
CA PRO A 231 -35.95 -10.66 10.41
C PRO A 231 -36.05 -10.58 8.89
N MET A 232 -35.39 -11.53 8.20
CA MET A 232 -35.26 -11.51 6.73
C MET A 232 -36.62 -11.51 6.02
N HIS A 233 -37.59 -12.29 6.51
CA HIS A 233 -38.93 -12.39 5.93
C HIS A 233 -39.68 -11.04 5.94
N VAL A 234 -39.47 -10.21 6.98
CA VAL A 234 -40.08 -8.88 7.09
C VAL A 234 -39.45 -7.90 6.10
N ARG A 235 -38.11 -7.96 5.93
CA ARG A 235 -37.41 -7.15 4.93
C ARG A 235 -37.88 -7.47 3.51
N HIS A 236 -37.99 -8.75 3.20
CA HIS A 236 -38.46 -9.20 1.89
C HIS A 236 -39.92 -8.80 1.63
N ALA A 237 -40.80 -8.92 2.64
CA ALA A 237 -42.19 -8.48 2.52
C ALA A 237 -42.30 -6.95 2.29
N TYR A 238 -41.45 -6.17 2.95
CA TYR A 238 -41.37 -4.72 2.72
C TYR A 238 -40.91 -4.39 1.30
N GLU A 239 -39.86 -5.05 0.80
CA GLU A 239 -39.35 -4.87 -0.55
C GLU A 239 -40.39 -5.25 -1.61
N LEU A 240 -41.10 -6.36 -1.42
CA LEU A 240 -42.21 -6.77 -2.27
C LEU A 240 -43.33 -5.72 -2.27
N SER A 241 -43.73 -5.21 -1.10
CA SER A 241 -44.80 -4.20 -0.99
C SER A 241 -44.49 -2.92 -1.78
N ARG A 242 -43.21 -2.52 -1.83
CA ARG A 242 -42.74 -1.37 -2.59
C ARG A 242 -42.63 -1.65 -4.09
N LYS A 243 -42.36 -2.90 -4.47
CA LYS A 243 -42.30 -3.33 -5.87
C LYS A 243 -43.69 -3.54 -6.49
N THR A 244 -44.68 -3.94 -5.68
CA THR A 244 -46.08 -4.12 -6.09
C THR A 244 -46.90 -2.83 -6.11
N MET A 245 -46.32 -1.69 -5.70
CA MET A 245 -46.93 -0.37 -5.85
C MET A 245 -46.26 0.46 -6.98
N PRO A 246 -46.36 0.08 -8.26
CA PRO A 246 -46.29 1.04 -9.34
C PRO A 246 -47.71 1.55 -9.66
N GLU A 247 -47.88 2.87 -9.58
CA GLU A 247 -48.87 3.68 -10.32
C GLU A 247 -50.38 3.52 -10.00
N GLY A 248 -50.92 4.52 -9.30
CA GLY A 248 -52.02 5.31 -9.84
C GLY A 248 -53.40 4.65 -9.99
N LYS A 249 -54.10 4.46 -8.86
CA LYS A 249 -55.57 4.43 -8.85
C LYS A 249 -56.09 5.83 -9.22
N ALA A 250 -56.31 6.09 -10.52
CA ALA A 250 -57.13 7.20 -10.98
C ALA A 250 -58.57 6.94 -10.52
N VAL A 251 -59.01 7.69 -9.52
CA VAL A 251 -60.42 7.81 -9.13
C VAL A 251 -61.07 8.75 -10.14
N ALA A 252 -61.93 8.22 -11.02
CA ALA A 252 -62.90 9.02 -11.75
C ALA A 252 -64.23 8.96 -10.99
N ALA A 253 -64.60 10.09 -10.42
CA ALA A 253 -65.96 10.42 -9.97
C ALA A 253 -66.60 11.31 -11.03
#